data_AF-A0A195AVI0-F1
#
_entry.id   AF-A0A195AVI0-F1
#
_cell.length_a   1.000
_cell.length_b   1.000
_cell.length_c   1.000
_cell.angle_alpha   90.00
_cell.angle_beta   90.00
_cell.angle_gamma   90.00
#
_symmetry.space_group_name_H-M   'P 1'
#
loop_
_entity.id
_entity.type
_entity.pdbx_description
1 polymer ?
#
loop_
_entity_poly.entity_id
_entity_poly.type
_entity_poly.pdbx_seq_one_letter_code
_entity_poly.pdbx_strand_id
1 'polypeptide(L)'
;MNQLATITYQTIKYLEDTPCKKQNPEKIREFLRAMEPIKLTKAEKLTLLNLCPTTPLEIQLIVEESEERLSEEEVNTVLQIVANVRGNEEDTEQET
;
A
#
# COMPACT_ATOMS: atom_id res chain seq x y z
N MET A 1 -29.14 20.30 2.15
CA MET A 1 -27.93 20.52 2.98
C MET A 1 -27.35 19.24 3.63
N ASN A 2 -27.82 18.02 3.30
CA ASN A 2 -27.33 16.79 3.95
C ASN A 2 -26.49 15.85 3.06
N GLN A 3 -26.39 16.09 1.75
CA GLN A 3 -25.63 15.19 0.85
C GLN A 3 -24.12 15.22 1.13
N LEU A 4 -23.57 16.39 1.47
CA LEU A 4 -22.16 16.54 1.81
C LEU A 4 -21.81 15.81 3.11
N ALA A 5 -22.63 15.96 4.15
CA ALA A 5 -22.41 15.26 5.42
C ALA A 5 -22.46 13.73 5.23
N THR A 6 -23.40 13.23 4.43
CA THR A 6 -23.52 11.79 4.15
C THR A 6 -22.33 11.27 3.35
N ILE A 7 -21.90 11.96 2.29
CA ILE A 7 -20.74 11.49 1.49
C ILE A 7 -19.46 11.53 2.32
N THR A 8 -19.23 12.60 3.11
CA THR A 8 -18.07 12.69 3.99
C THR A 8 -18.04 11.55 5.02
N TYR A 9 -19.16 11.27 5.68
CA TYR A 9 -19.25 10.18 6.65
C TYR A 9 -19.00 8.81 6.01
N GLN A 10 -19.64 8.52 4.88
CA GLN A 10 -19.47 7.25 4.18
C GLN A 10 -18.04 7.06 3.67
N THR A 11 -17.42 8.12 3.13
CA THR A 11 -16.03 8.08 2.68
C THR A 11 -15.06 7.88 3.82
N ILE A 12 -15.20 8.61 4.93
CA ILE A 12 -14.34 8.41 6.11
C ILE A 12 -14.50 7.00 6.65
N LYS A 13 -15.75 6.53 6.81
CA LYS A 13 -16.02 5.17 7.27
C LYS A 13 -15.39 4.10 6.38
N TYR A 14 -15.48 4.26 5.06
CA TYR A 14 -14.82 3.35 4.13
C TYR A 14 -13.28 3.38 4.28
N LEU A 15 -12.69 4.57 4.42
CA LEU A 15 -11.25 4.73 4.59
C LEU A 15 -10.73 4.26 5.96
N GLU A 16 -11.58 4.20 6.99
CA GLU A 16 -11.21 3.61 8.29
C GLU A 16 -11.01 2.09 8.22
N ASP A 17 -11.72 1.43 7.30
CA ASP A 17 -11.62 -0.01 7.05
C ASP A 17 -10.47 -0.38 6.09
N THR A 18 -9.79 0.61 5.49
CA THR A 18 -8.67 0.39 4.56
C THR A 18 -7.31 0.51 5.26
N PRO A 19 -6.23 -0.01 4.64
CA PRO A 19 -4.87 0.10 5.18
C PRO A 19 -4.38 1.53 5.41
N CYS A 20 -5.04 2.53 4.79
CA CYS A 20 -4.74 3.94 4.91
C CYS A 20 -4.74 4.46 6.36
N LYS A 21 -5.49 3.83 7.27
CA LYS A 21 -5.53 4.21 8.70
C LYS A 21 -4.17 4.18 9.39
N LYS A 22 -3.26 3.29 8.95
CA LYS A 22 -1.92 3.11 9.53
C LYS A 22 -0.82 3.85 8.76
N GLN A 23 -1.17 4.54 7.67
CA GLN A 23 -0.23 5.22 6.79
C GLN A 23 0.05 6.65 7.26
N ASN A 24 1.30 7.07 7.16
CA ASN A 24 1.74 8.44 7.44
C ASN A 24 2.33 9.09 6.17
N PRO A 25 2.27 10.42 6.04
CA PRO A 25 2.84 11.13 4.88
C PRO A 25 4.33 10.82 4.64
N GLU A 26 5.11 10.59 5.70
CA GLU A 26 6.52 10.22 5.62
C GLU A 26 6.70 8.82 5.03
N LYS A 27 5.97 7.83 5.55
CA LYS A 27 5.96 6.46 5.01
C LYS A 27 5.55 6.41 3.53
N ILE A 28 4.59 7.23 3.12
CA ILE A 28 4.17 7.32 1.72
C ILE A 28 5.30 7.89 0.85
N ARG A 29 6.05 8.89 1.34
CA ARG A 29 7.22 9.42 0.62
C ARG A 29 8.34 8.39 0.51
N GLU A 30 8.60 7.65 1.58
CA GLU A 30 9.58 6.56 1.59
C GLU A 30 9.19 5.44 0.63
N PHE A 31 7.92 5.04 0.61
CA PHE A 31 7.37 4.10 -0.36
C PHE A 31 7.64 4.53 -1.79
N LEU A 32 7.33 5.79 -2.13
CA LEU A 32 7.52 6.30 -3.48
C LEU A 32 9.00 6.32 -3.90
N ARG A 33 9.91 6.60 -2.97
CA ARG A 33 11.37 6.53 -3.20
C ARG A 33 11.84 5.08 -3.37
N ALA A 34 11.39 4.17 -2.50
CA ALA A 34 11.77 2.76 -2.57
C ALA A 34 11.20 2.05 -3.82
N MET A 35 10.08 2.55 -4.35
CA MET A 35 9.46 2.09 -5.61
C MET A 35 10.02 2.80 -6.86
N GLU A 36 10.96 3.74 -6.73
CA GLU A 36 11.62 4.41 -7.86
C GLU A 36 12.46 3.47 -8.76
N PRO A 37 13.27 2.54 -8.21
CA PRO A 37 14.04 1.60 -9.05
C PRO A 37 13.17 0.56 -9.75
N ILE A 38 11.94 0.34 -9.28
CA ILE A 38 11.03 -0.65 -9.82
C ILE A 38 10.18 -0.01 -10.93
N LYS A 39 10.17 -0.63 -12.11
CA LYS A 39 9.50 -0.10 -13.31
C LYS A 39 7.97 -0.30 -13.26
N LEU A 40 7.34 0.39 -12.31
CA LEU A 40 5.89 0.42 -12.12
C LEU A 40 5.28 1.72 -12.63
N THR A 41 4.08 1.64 -13.18
CA THR A 41 3.28 2.79 -13.58
C THR A 41 2.76 3.55 -12.36
N LYS A 42 2.36 4.81 -12.54
CA LYS A 42 1.77 5.61 -11.47
C LYS A 42 0.49 4.98 -10.91
N ALA A 43 -0.31 4.34 -11.78
CA ALA A 43 -1.53 3.66 -11.39
C ALA A 43 -1.22 2.42 -10.54
N GLU A 44 -0.26 1.60 -10.95
CA GLU A 44 0.20 0.43 -10.17
C GLU A 44 0.70 0.85 -8.78
N LYS A 45 1.56 1.89 -8.69
CA LYS A 45 2.05 2.40 -7.41
C LYS A 45 0.92 2.88 -6.49
N LEU A 46 -0.10 3.53 -7.05
CA LEU A 46 -1.28 3.98 -6.29
C LEU A 46 -2.12 2.79 -5.80
N THR A 47 -2.32 1.79 -6.65
CA THR A 47 -3.09 0.58 -6.30
C THR A 47 -2.38 -0.22 -5.21
N LEU A 48 -1.05 -0.39 -5.30
CA LEU A 48 -0.24 -1.04 -4.26
C LEU A 48 -0.35 -0.31 -2.92
N LEU A 49 -0.36 1.03 -2.94
CA LEU A 49 -0.51 1.84 -1.72
C LEU A 49 -1.91 1.71 -1.10
N ASN A 50 -2.95 1.63 -1.92
CA ASN A 50 -4.34 1.56 -1.44
C ASN A 50 -4.73 0.15 -0.95
N LEU A 51 -4.29 -0.90 -1.65
CA LEU A 51 -4.64 -2.28 -1.33
C LEU A 51 -3.67 -2.92 -0.32
N CYS A 52 -2.43 -2.44 -0.24
CA CYS A 52 -1.34 -3.01 0.57
C CYS A 52 -1.23 -4.54 0.43
N PRO A 53 -0.84 -5.05 -0.74
CA PRO A 53 -0.85 -6.48 -1.00
C PRO A 53 0.03 -7.26 -0.02
N THR A 54 -0.42 -8.46 0.33
CA THR A 54 0.26 -9.32 1.31
C THR A 54 0.96 -10.52 0.66
N THR A 55 0.53 -10.88 -0.54
CA THR A 55 1.00 -12.05 -1.27
C THR A 55 1.53 -11.67 -2.66
N PRO A 56 2.49 -12.45 -3.21
CA PRO A 56 2.96 -12.27 -4.59
C PRO A 56 1.83 -12.34 -5.61
N LEU A 57 0.84 -13.20 -5.37
CA LEU A 57 -0.33 -13.38 -6.24
C LEU A 57 -1.14 -12.09 -6.38
N GLU A 58 -1.31 -11.33 -5.30
CA GLU A 58 -1.99 -10.03 -5.36
C GLU A 58 -1.21 -9.01 -6.22
N ILE A 59 0.12 -9.05 -6.20
CA ILE A 59 0.94 -8.19 -7.07
C ILE A 59 0.73 -8.57 -8.54
N GLN A 60 0.64 -9.86 -8.86
CA GLN A 60 0.34 -10.32 -10.22
C GLN A 60 -1.02 -9.84 -10.74
N LEU A 61 -1.99 -9.66 -9.84
CA LEU A 61 -3.31 -9.10 -10.18
C LEU A 61 -3.29 -7.58 -10.36
N ILE A 62 -2.32 -6.88 -9.75
CA ILE A 62 -2.21 -5.41 -9.79
C ILE A 62 -1.34 -4.94 -10.96
N VAL A 63 -0.28 -5.68 -11.27
CA VAL A 63 0.71 -5.33 -12.30
C VAL A 63 0.49 -6.21 -13.53
N GLU A 64 0.10 -5.58 -14.63
CA GLU A 64 -0.04 -6.25 -15.93
C GLU A 64 1.31 -6.81 -16.38
N GLU A 65 1.30 -8.06 -16.89
CA GLU A 65 2.49 -8.77 -17.37
C GLU A 65 3.62 -8.80 -16.32
N SER A 66 3.25 -8.91 -15.04
CA SER A 66 4.19 -8.90 -13.92
C SER A 66 5.32 -9.92 -14.05
N GLU A 67 5.06 -11.12 -14.59
CA GLU A 67 6.06 -12.18 -14.79
C GLU A 67 7.14 -11.81 -15.82
N GLU A 68 6.82 -10.94 -16.79
CA GLU A 68 7.78 -10.46 -17.79
C GLU A 68 8.47 -9.15 -17.35
N ARG A 69 7.79 -8.35 -16.52
CA ARG A 69 8.24 -7.01 -16.12
C ARG A 69 9.00 -6.98 -14.79
N LEU A 70 8.79 -7.95 -13.92
CA LEU A 70 9.34 -8.00 -12.57
C LEU A 70 10.00 -9.36 -12.34
N SER A 71 11.20 -9.32 -11.79
CA SER A 71 11.85 -10.51 -11.23
C SER A 71 11.21 -10.92 -9.90
N GLU A 72 11.37 -12.19 -9.51
CA GLU A 72 10.92 -12.68 -8.20
C GLU A 72 11.52 -11.88 -7.04
N GLU A 73 12.77 -11.40 -7.18
CA GLU A 73 13.43 -10.55 -6.19
C GLU A 73 12.76 -9.17 -6.07
N GLU A 74 12.36 -8.56 -7.20
CA GLU A 74 11.63 -7.31 -7.21
C GLU A 74 10.23 -7.47 -6.59
N VAL A 75 9.53 -8.57 -6.88
CA VAL A 75 8.22 -8.86 -6.27
C VAL A 75 8.35 -8.98 -4.75
N ASN A 76 9.37 -9.70 -4.26
CA ASN A 76 9.65 -9.78 -2.82
C ASN A 76 10.00 -8.41 -2.23
N THR A 77 10.78 -7.60 -2.95
CA THR A 77 11.13 -6.23 -2.53
C THR A 77 9.89 -5.36 -2.43
N VAL A 78 8.96 -5.43 -3.39
CA VAL A 78 7.67 -4.72 -3.37
C VAL A 78 6.87 -5.12 -2.13
N LEU A 79 6.77 -6.41 -1.82
CA LEU A 79 6.06 -6.90 -0.63
C LEU A 79 6.65 -6.35 0.67
N GLN A 80 7.99 -6.32 0.79
CA GLN A 80 8.67 -5.75 1.95
C GLN A 80 8.41 -4.25 2.10
N ILE A 81 8.48 -3.50 0.98
CA ILE A 81 8.20 -2.06 0.97
C ILE A 81 6.74 -1.79 1.38
N VAL A 82 5.79 -2.56 0.85
CA VAL A 82 4.37 -2.45 1.19
C VAL A 82 4.12 -2.80 2.67
N ALA A 83 4.78 -3.84 3.20
CA ALA A 83 4.66 -4.24 4.59
C ALA A 83 5.09 -3.11 5.56
N ASN A 84 6.19 -2.41 5.25
CA ASN A 84 6.66 -1.27 6.03
C ASN A 84 5.62 -0.12 6.08
N VAL A 85 4.94 0.14 4.97
CA VAL A 85 3.90 1.17 4.88
C VAL A 85 2.63 0.80 5.64
N ARG A 86 2.23 -0.48 5.58
CA ARG A 86 1.10 -1.03 6.33
C ARG A 86 1.27 -0.88 7.84
N GLY A 87 2.52 -0.72 8.29
CA GLY A 87 2.90 -0.64 9.69
C GLY A 87 3.16 -2.05 10.23
N ASN A 88 4.42 -2.29 10.60
CA ASN A 88 4.82 -3.48 11.33
C ASN A 88 3.98 -3.58 12.61
N GLU A 89 3.51 -4.79 12.92
CA GLU A 89 2.87 -5.12 14.21
C GLU A 89 3.90 -5.18 15.37
N GLU A 90 5.15 -4.74 15.17
CA GLU A 90 6.25 -4.91 16.13
C GLU A 90 6.47 -3.76 17.13
N ASP A 91 5.59 -2.75 17.20
CA ASP A 91 5.66 -1.70 18.24
C ASP A 91 4.67 -1.92 19.40
N THR A 92 4.23 -3.17 19.64
CA THR A 92 3.47 -3.51 20.86
C THR A 92 3.97 -4.83 21.44
N GLU A 93 5.10 -4.80 22.16
CA GLU A 93 5.44 -5.66 23.32
C GLU A 93 6.92 -5.53 23.71
N GLN A 94 7.36 -4.34 24.13
CA GLN A 94 8.42 -4.18 25.13
C GLN A 94 8.08 -3.01 26.06
N GLU A 95 6.96 -3.11 26.79
CA GLU A 95 6.86 -2.42 28.08
C GLU A 95 7.52 -3.31 29.13
N THR A 96 8.74 -2.94 29.51
CA THR A 96 9.43 -3.33 30.74
C THR A 96 8.62 -3.04 31.99
#